data_AF-A0A7Y2AGJ9-F1
#
_entry.id   AF-A0A7Y2AGJ9-F1
#
_cell.length_a   1.000
_cell.length_b   1.000
_cell.length_c   1.000
_cell.angle_alpha   90.00
_cell.angle_beta   90.00
_cell.angle_gamma   90.00
#
_symmetry.space_group_name_H-M   'P 1'
#
loop_
_entity.id
_entity.type
_entity.pdbx_description
1 polymer ?
#
loop_
_entity_poly.entity_id
_entity_poly.type
_entity_poly.pdbx_seq_one_letter_code
_entity_poly.pdbx_strand_id
1 'polypeptide(L)'
;MSYLDPPRFSFLGRFRANVPTRNNDLTNYDPAKKITVVTPGDWNSFGSGGFEIFGGRVTSGMNEAGELATKNSEDKLIGAAVSSRPHGADVIPREFGDAKIVDLDPSQRRLSTIFGLEVTIDLSTADDQLLLNGTMKPTCFRDYWNQRSAKGSGTSSAALMPASTGFQSVLSNVTWNGSYDMSPLLMQLHDVSQENDGQLSIKFNVDQFLLSQDPETNLTGRLIGTIGPYFADEPDHFVAQRRLVWTATAKTQEFFATPFQLDEKRKKLVFDFGNSVQLDTPDGSPLNSEVFPAILPIEGSAKLARPLVDKVPLKTTTEQLELTAGIVEADVADVEL
;
A
#
# COMPACT_ATOMS: atom_id res chain seq x y z
N MET A 1 -0.35 -3.20 -14.97
CA MET A 1 -0.17 -2.97 -13.52
C MET A 1 0.02 -1.50 -13.22
N SER A 2 -1.09 -0.76 -13.30
CA SER A 2 -1.05 0.66 -13.07
C SER A 2 -2.10 1.11 -12.07
N TYR A 3 -1.84 0.79 -10.81
CA TYR A 3 -2.48 1.51 -9.71
C TYR A 3 -2.22 3.03 -9.77
N LEU A 4 -1.26 3.48 -10.61
CA LEU A 4 -0.97 4.89 -10.88
C LEU A 4 -1.79 5.47 -12.03
N ASP A 5 -2.43 4.66 -12.87
CA ASP A 5 -3.32 5.11 -13.94
C ASP A 5 -4.76 5.24 -13.40
N PRO A 6 -5.53 6.22 -13.89
CA PRO A 6 -6.96 6.21 -13.72
C PRO A 6 -7.62 5.20 -14.69
N PRO A 7 -8.81 4.67 -14.37
CA PRO A 7 -9.61 4.94 -13.17
C PRO A 7 -9.02 4.26 -11.94
N ARG A 8 -9.00 4.92 -10.78
CA ARG A 8 -8.46 4.34 -9.53
C ARG A 8 -9.15 4.86 -8.30
N PHE A 9 -9.09 4.12 -7.19
CA PHE A 9 -9.51 4.63 -5.88
C PHE A 9 -8.49 4.31 -4.80
N SER A 10 -8.44 5.16 -3.78
CA SER A 10 -7.58 5.00 -2.61
C SER A 10 -8.40 4.60 -1.39
N PHE A 11 -7.78 3.86 -0.48
CA PHE A 11 -8.40 3.42 0.76
C PHE A 11 -7.43 3.51 1.94
N LEU A 12 -8.00 3.76 3.12
CA LEU A 12 -7.30 3.82 4.40
C LEU A 12 -7.95 2.82 5.35
N GLY A 13 -7.14 2.05 6.04
CA GLY A 13 -7.59 1.10 7.04
C GLY A 13 -6.49 0.66 7.98
N ARG A 14 -6.67 -0.53 8.53
CA ARG A 14 -5.71 -1.19 9.41
C ARG A 14 -5.39 -2.57 8.88
N PHE A 15 -4.23 -3.06 9.27
CA PHE A 15 -3.89 -4.46 9.11
C PHE A 15 -3.58 -5.09 10.45
N ARG A 16 -3.67 -6.41 10.53
CA ARG A 16 -3.08 -7.22 11.61
C ARG A 16 -2.15 -8.25 10.98
N ALA A 17 -0.99 -8.47 11.60
CA ALA A 17 -0.01 -9.45 11.13
C ALA A 17 0.55 -10.26 12.31
N ASN A 18 0.22 -11.54 12.34
CA ASN A 18 0.58 -12.46 13.42
C ASN A 18 1.78 -13.35 13.02
N VAL A 19 2.91 -12.73 12.67
CA VAL A 19 4.09 -13.41 12.10
C VAL A 19 4.78 -14.32 13.13
N PRO A 20 5.06 -15.61 12.82
CA PRO A 20 5.77 -16.53 13.71
C PRO A 20 7.28 -16.27 13.72
N THR A 21 7.72 -15.28 14.48
CA THR A 21 9.13 -14.84 14.52
C THR A 21 10.14 -15.93 14.87
N ARG A 22 9.72 -16.96 15.63
CA ARG A 22 10.59 -18.08 16.01
C ARG A 22 11.04 -18.93 14.82
N ASN A 23 10.24 -18.97 13.75
CA ASN A 23 10.57 -19.68 12.52
C ASN A 23 11.74 -19.02 11.77
N ASN A 24 12.14 -17.81 12.17
CA ASN A 24 13.21 -17.09 11.50
C ASN A 24 14.61 -17.43 12.01
N ASP A 25 14.74 -18.28 13.03
CA ASP A 25 16.03 -18.80 13.50
C ASP A 25 16.19 -20.26 13.05
N LEU A 26 17.11 -20.49 12.11
CA LEU A 26 17.43 -21.82 11.57
C LEU A 26 17.81 -22.83 12.66
N THR A 27 18.36 -22.38 13.79
CA THR A 27 18.72 -23.28 14.89
C THR A 27 17.49 -23.89 15.56
N ASN A 28 16.29 -23.34 15.39
CA ASN A 28 15.05 -23.92 15.92
C ASN A 28 14.54 -25.13 15.12
N TYR A 29 15.15 -25.43 13.97
CA TYR A 29 14.85 -26.62 13.17
C TYR A 29 15.78 -27.80 13.48
N ASP A 30 16.76 -27.65 14.38
CA ASP A 30 17.61 -28.74 14.83
C ASP A 30 16.85 -29.67 15.80
N PRO A 31 16.57 -30.94 15.43
CA PRO A 31 15.82 -31.86 16.28
C PRO A 31 16.54 -32.23 17.58
N ALA A 32 17.87 -32.02 17.67
CA ALA A 32 18.65 -32.25 18.88
C ALA A 32 18.58 -31.05 19.86
N LYS A 33 18.19 -29.86 19.38
CA LYS A 33 18.10 -28.65 20.20
C LYS A 33 16.78 -28.63 20.97
N LYS A 34 16.87 -28.71 22.30
CA LYS A 34 15.72 -28.36 23.17
C LYS A 34 15.58 -26.84 23.20
N ILE A 35 14.47 -26.33 22.70
CA ILE A 35 14.13 -24.91 22.76
C ILE A 35 13.70 -24.59 24.20
N THR A 36 14.62 -24.05 25.01
CA THR A 36 14.40 -23.79 26.44
C THR A 36 14.34 -22.30 26.80
N VAL A 37 14.72 -21.40 25.89
CA VAL A 37 14.80 -19.95 26.13
C VAL A 37 14.17 -19.18 24.98
N VAL A 38 13.34 -18.18 25.31
CA VAL A 38 12.86 -17.16 24.36
C VAL A 38 14.01 -16.17 24.15
N THR A 39 14.57 -16.10 22.94
CA THR A 39 15.68 -15.21 22.62
C THR A 39 15.20 -13.80 22.23
N PRO A 40 16.04 -12.76 22.39
CA PRO A 40 15.75 -11.44 21.82
C PRO A 40 15.51 -11.53 20.31
N GLY A 41 14.31 -11.21 19.85
CA GLY A 41 13.87 -11.39 18.46
C GLY A 41 12.65 -12.32 18.30
N ASP A 42 12.37 -13.15 19.30
CA ASP A 42 11.22 -14.07 19.36
C ASP A 42 9.93 -13.41 19.89
N TRP A 43 9.71 -12.14 19.53
CA TRP A 43 8.65 -11.30 20.09
C TRP A 43 7.24 -11.82 19.80
N ASN A 44 7.08 -12.69 18.79
CA ASN A 44 5.85 -13.42 18.51
C ASN A 44 6.15 -14.87 18.14
N SER A 45 6.59 -15.64 19.15
CA SER A 45 7.05 -17.02 18.97
C SER A 45 5.99 -17.98 18.43
N PHE A 46 4.73 -17.76 18.78
CA PHE A 46 3.60 -18.64 18.48
C PHE A 46 2.63 -18.01 17.49
N GLY A 47 3.10 -17.05 16.68
CA GLY A 47 2.26 -16.40 15.68
C GLY A 47 1.62 -17.41 14.73
N SER A 48 0.35 -17.20 14.38
CA SER A 48 -0.39 -18.08 13.49
C SER A 48 -0.04 -17.91 12.01
N GLY A 49 0.82 -16.94 11.70
CA GLY A 49 1.06 -16.44 10.34
C GLY A 49 -0.15 -15.70 9.77
N GLY A 50 -1.16 -15.35 10.57
CA GLY A 50 -2.36 -14.66 10.08
C GLY A 50 -2.08 -13.25 9.57
N PHE A 51 -2.76 -12.87 8.50
CA PHE A 51 -2.84 -11.50 7.99
C PHE A 51 -4.30 -11.13 7.72
N GLU A 52 -4.72 -9.93 8.12
CA GLU A 52 -6.06 -9.41 7.83
C GLU A 52 -6.01 -7.90 7.56
N ILE A 53 -6.91 -7.42 6.69
CA ILE A 53 -7.23 -6.02 6.45
C ILE A 53 -8.59 -5.74 7.08
N PHE A 54 -8.66 -4.73 7.94
CA PHE A 54 -9.90 -4.39 8.64
C PHE A 54 -10.03 -2.88 8.87
N GLY A 55 -11.27 -2.46 9.14
CA GLY A 55 -11.59 -1.06 9.38
C GLY A 55 -11.29 -0.14 8.18
N GLY A 56 -11.17 -0.72 6.98
CA GLY A 56 -10.83 0.01 5.78
C GLY A 56 -12.01 0.80 5.23
N ARG A 57 -11.73 1.97 4.63
CA ARG A 57 -12.68 2.77 3.87
C ARG A 57 -12.05 3.35 2.62
N VAL A 58 -12.83 3.43 1.55
CA VAL A 58 -12.44 4.23 0.37
C VAL A 58 -12.43 5.71 0.76
N THR A 59 -11.31 6.38 0.52
CA THR A 59 -11.07 7.78 0.88
C THR A 59 -11.19 8.73 -0.30
N SER A 60 -10.78 8.30 -1.50
CA SER A 60 -10.94 9.07 -2.74
C SER A 60 -11.01 8.17 -3.96
N GLY A 61 -11.47 8.73 -5.07
CA GLY A 61 -11.57 8.08 -6.37
C GLY A 61 -11.20 9.05 -7.48
N MET A 62 -10.49 8.58 -8.50
CA MET A 62 -10.12 9.34 -9.68
C MET A 62 -10.65 8.63 -10.92
N ASN A 63 -11.47 9.32 -11.70
CA ASN A 63 -12.00 8.78 -12.95
C ASN A 63 -10.97 8.86 -14.09
N GLU A 64 -11.26 8.24 -15.24
CA GLU A 64 -10.40 8.25 -16.44
C GLU A 64 -10.00 9.65 -16.93
N ALA A 65 -10.82 10.67 -16.68
CA ALA A 65 -10.53 12.05 -17.04
C ALA A 65 -9.55 12.73 -16.06
N GLY A 66 -9.23 12.07 -14.94
CA GLY A 66 -8.36 12.61 -13.89
C GLY A 66 -9.11 13.45 -12.85
N GLU A 67 -10.45 13.40 -12.82
CA GLU A 67 -11.25 14.15 -11.86
C GLU A 67 -11.31 13.39 -10.54
N LEU A 68 -10.98 14.08 -9.44
CA LEU A 68 -10.91 13.50 -8.09
C LEU A 68 -12.24 13.69 -7.34
N ALA A 69 -12.87 12.58 -6.96
CA ALA A 69 -13.95 12.52 -5.99
C ALA A 69 -13.41 12.21 -4.59
N THR A 70 -13.86 12.98 -3.60
CA THR A 70 -13.46 12.88 -2.18
C THR A 70 -14.66 12.75 -1.25
N LYS A 71 -15.88 12.79 -1.79
CA LYS A 71 -17.13 12.72 -1.02
C LYS A 71 -18.12 11.75 -1.64
N ASN A 72 -18.96 11.13 -0.81
CA ASN A 72 -20.04 10.25 -1.25
C ASN A 72 -21.08 10.93 -2.16
N SER A 73 -21.20 12.26 -2.08
CA SER A 73 -22.06 13.05 -2.97
C SER A 73 -21.48 13.21 -4.37
N GLU A 74 -20.17 13.01 -4.54
CA GLU A 74 -19.45 13.10 -5.82
C GLU A 74 -19.40 11.72 -6.48
N ASP A 75 -19.10 10.68 -5.70
CA ASP A 75 -19.17 9.28 -6.14
C ASP A 75 -19.57 8.36 -4.97
N LYS A 76 -20.50 7.43 -5.20
CA LYS A 76 -21.05 6.57 -4.14
C LYS A 76 -20.04 5.59 -3.55
N LEU A 77 -18.96 5.29 -4.26
CA LEU A 77 -17.88 4.44 -3.76
C LEU A 77 -17.17 5.06 -2.54
N ILE A 78 -17.15 6.38 -2.41
CA ILE A 78 -16.44 7.04 -1.30
C ILE A 78 -17.13 6.71 0.03
N GLY A 79 -16.34 6.18 0.97
CA GLY A 79 -16.79 5.71 2.28
C GLY A 79 -17.13 4.21 2.33
N ALA A 80 -17.16 3.51 1.19
CA ALA A 80 -17.34 2.06 1.11
C ALA A 80 -16.31 1.33 1.98
N ALA A 81 -16.73 0.25 2.63
CA ALA A 81 -15.88 -0.55 3.49
C ALA A 81 -14.89 -1.36 2.67
N VAL A 82 -13.66 -1.48 3.18
CA VAL A 82 -12.60 -2.32 2.60
C VAL A 82 -12.13 -3.32 3.66
N SER A 83 -12.13 -4.60 3.33
CA SER A 83 -11.70 -5.66 4.23
C SER A 83 -11.09 -6.84 3.48
N SER A 84 -10.46 -7.76 4.22
CA SER A 84 -9.94 -9.01 3.68
C SER A 84 -10.88 -10.21 3.81
N ARG A 85 -12.13 -9.98 4.21
CA ARG A 85 -13.03 -11.08 4.55
C ARG A 85 -13.36 -11.91 3.31
N PRO A 86 -13.16 -13.25 3.37
CA PRO A 86 -13.56 -14.11 2.27
C PRO A 86 -15.07 -14.08 2.08
N HIS A 87 -15.53 -13.95 0.83
CA HIS A 87 -16.96 -13.90 0.56
C HIS A 87 -17.65 -15.22 0.93
N GLY A 88 -18.68 -15.15 1.78
CA GLY A 88 -19.48 -16.32 2.15
C GLY A 88 -18.80 -17.34 3.08
N ALA A 89 -17.64 -17.02 3.65
CA ALA A 89 -16.97 -17.90 4.59
C ALA A 89 -17.55 -17.79 6.02
N ASP A 90 -17.61 -18.93 6.70
CA ASP A 90 -17.82 -18.98 8.14
C ASP A 90 -16.77 -18.11 8.85
N VAL A 91 -17.18 -17.43 9.93
CA VAL A 91 -16.29 -16.57 10.72
C VAL A 91 -15.15 -17.42 11.28
N ILE A 92 -13.98 -17.36 10.63
CA ILE A 92 -12.74 -17.92 11.18
C ILE A 92 -12.37 -17.08 12.41
N PRO A 93 -11.90 -17.68 13.52
CA PRO A 93 -11.42 -16.92 14.66
C PRO A 93 -10.34 -15.92 14.22
N ARG A 94 -10.49 -14.65 14.62
CA ARG A 94 -9.63 -13.53 14.19
C ARG A 94 -8.13 -13.80 14.36
N GLU A 95 -7.75 -14.65 15.33
CA GLU A 95 -6.36 -15.03 15.56
C GLU A 95 -5.67 -15.74 14.39
N PHE A 96 -6.41 -16.32 13.44
CA PHE A 96 -5.85 -17.01 12.28
C PHE A 96 -5.66 -16.11 11.06
N GLY A 97 -6.28 -14.92 11.05
CA GLY A 97 -6.36 -14.00 9.93
C GLY A 97 -7.20 -14.54 8.76
N ASP A 98 -7.50 -13.66 7.80
CA ASP A 98 -8.18 -14.03 6.54
C ASP A 98 -7.18 -14.56 5.48
N ALA A 99 -5.89 -14.27 5.68
CA ALA A 99 -4.78 -14.65 4.80
C ALA A 99 -3.57 -15.15 5.62
N LYS A 100 -2.53 -15.63 4.93
CA LYS A 100 -1.25 -16.01 5.56
C LYS A 100 -0.10 -15.11 5.13
N ILE A 101 0.73 -14.69 6.08
CA ILE A 101 2.00 -14.01 5.87
C ILE A 101 3.15 -14.87 6.40
N VAL A 102 4.12 -15.18 5.54
CA VAL A 102 5.22 -16.10 5.85
C VAL A 102 6.56 -15.59 5.33
N ASP A 103 7.61 -15.79 6.13
CA ASP A 103 8.99 -15.71 5.66
C ASP A 103 9.34 -17.04 4.99
N LEU A 104 9.41 -17.06 3.65
CA LEU A 104 9.73 -18.29 2.90
C LEU A 104 11.15 -18.78 3.15
N ASP A 105 12.07 -17.87 3.43
CA ASP A 105 13.43 -18.15 3.83
C ASP A 105 13.67 -17.59 5.25
N PRO A 106 13.87 -18.46 6.26
CA PRO A 106 14.17 -18.06 7.63
C PRO A 106 15.37 -17.10 7.75
N SER A 107 16.31 -17.16 6.81
CA SER A 107 17.49 -16.29 6.75
C SER A 107 17.20 -14.96 6.06
N GLN A 108 16.17 -14.88 5.22
CA GLN A 108 15.75 -13.68 4.49
C GLN A 108 14.44 -13.11 5.03
N ARG A 109 14.49 -12.63 6.27
CA ARG A 109 13.38 -12.06 7.06
C ARG A 109 12.81 -10.72 6.54
N ARG A 110 13.18 -10.33 5.31
CA ARG A 110 12.78 -9.06 4.68
C ARG A 110 12.08 -9.26 3.34
N LEU A 111 11.43 -10.40 3.16
CA LEU A 111 10.61 -10.72 1.99
C LEU A 111 9.37 -11.55 2.42
N SER A 112 8.74 -11.21 3.54
CA SER A 112 7.53 -11.91 3.95
C SER A 112 6.48 -11.79 2.86
N THR A 113 5.87 -12.92 2.52
CA THR A 113 4.93 -13.06 1.40
C THR A 113 3.53 -13.31 1.92
N ILE A 114 2.56 -12.58 1.38
CA ILE A 114 1.13 -12.78 1.67
C ILE A 114 0.57 -13.82 0.69
N PHE A 115 -0.22 -14.76 1.20
CA PHE A 115 -0.92 -15.80 0.45
C PHE A 115 -2.39 -15.85 0.83
N GLY A 116 -3.27 -16.08 -0.16
CA GLY A 116 -4.69 -16.32 0.06
C GLY A 116 -5.48 -15.10 0.51
N LEU A 117 -4.97 -13.88 0.28
CA LEU A 117 -5.69 -12.66 0.62
C LEU A 117 -6.80 -12.41 -0.40
N GLU A 118 -8.04 -12.44 0.05
CA GLU A 118 -9.16 -11.83 -0.67
C GLU A 118 -9.30 -10.38 -0.25
N VAL A 119 -9.66 -9.50 -1.19
CA VAL A 119 -9.95 -8.09 -0.93
C VAL A 119 -11.39 -7.83 -1.35
N THR A 120 -12.16 -7.31 -0.41
CA THR A 120 -13.59 -7.12 -0.52
C THR A 120 -13.94 -5.65 -0.32
N ILE A 121 -14.75 -5.10 -1.24
CA ILE A 121 -15.29 -3.74 -1.19
C ILE A 121 -16.81 -3.83 -1.05
N ASP A 122 -17.33 -3.32 0.06
CA ASP A 122 -18.75 -3.35 0.39
C ASP A 122 -19.30 -1.94 0.53
N LEU A 123 -20.44 -1.66 -0.13
CA LEU A 123 -21.19 -0.46 0.20
C LEU A 123 -22.09 -0.73 1.40
N SER A 124 -21.99 0.14 2.41
CA SER A 124 -22.98 0.21 3.48
C SER A 124 -24.26 0.89 2.97
N THR A 125 -24.97 0.23 2.04
CA THR A 125 -26.35 0.55 1.69
C THR A 125 -27.31 -0.24 2.57
N ALA A 126 -28.61 0.08 2.52
CA ALA A 126 -29.63 -0.63 3.31
C ALA A 126 -29.65 -2.16 3.06
N ASP A 127 -29.13 -2.59 1.91
CA ASP A 127 -29.07 -4.00 1.49
C ASP A 127 -27.66 -4.61 1.60
N ASP A 128 -26.67 -3.91 2.18
CA ASP A 128 -25.25 -4.32 2.31
C ASP A 128 -24.75 -5.07 1.06
N GLN A 129 -24.74 -4.38 -0.09
CA GLN A 129 -24.35 -4.99 -1.35
C GLN A 129 -22.82 -5.12 -1.44
N LEU A 130 -22.36 -6.36 -1.51
CA LEU A 130 -21.03 -6.67 -2.03
C LEU A 130 -20.90 -6.07 -3.42
N LEU A 131 -19.87 -5.26 -3.66
CA LEU A 131 -19.61 -4.68 -4.97
C LEU A 131 -18.52 -5.39 -5.74
N LEU A 132 -17.42 -5.70 -5.04
CA LEU A 132 -16.20 -6.19 -5.63
C LEU A 132 -15.52 -7.13 -4.65
N ASN A 133 -15.21 -8.34 -5.09
CA ASN A 133 -14.30 -9.25 -4.39
C ASN A 133 -13.24 -9.74 -5.38
N GLY A 134 -11.98 -9.83 -4.95
CA GLY A 134 -10.90 -10.39 -5.77
C GLY A 134 -9.81 -11.02 -4.93
N THR A 135 -9.18 -12.07 -5.47
CA THR A 135 -8.06 -12.77 -4.83
C THR A 135 -6.74 -12.11 -5.23
N MET A 136 -6.00 -11.61 -4.25
CA MET A 136 -4.66 -11.06 -4.47
C MET A 136 -3.68 -12.19 -4.80
N LYS A 137 -2.99 -12.10 -5.95
CA LYS A 137 -1.86 -12.99 -6.26
C LYS A 137 -0.80 -12.87 -5.14
N PRO A 138 -0.15 -13.97 -4.72
CA PRO A 138 0.87 -13.89 -3.69
C PRO A 138 1.96 -12.89 -4.02
N THR A 139 2.35 -12.07 -3.04
CA THR A 139 3.40 -11.06 -3.25
C THR A 139 4.22 -10.87 -1.98
N CYS A 140 5.53 -10.76 -2.15
CA CYS A 140 6.43 -10.39 -1.07
C CYS A 140 6.38 -8.88 -0.86
N PHE A 141 6.54 -8.46 0.38
CA PHE A 141 6.71 -7.04 0.63
C PHE A 141 8.00 -6.53 -0.03
N ARG A 142 7.98 -5.26 -0.40
CA ARG A 142 9.13 -4.54 -0.94
C ARG A 142 9.29 -3.21 -0.25
N ASP A 143 10.42 -2.57 -0.52
CA ASP A 143 10.66 -1.20 -0.09
C ASP A 143 10.62 -1.08 1.44
N TYR A 144 11.20 -2.09 2.10
CA TYR A 144 11.34 -2.10 3.54
C TYR A 144 12.20 -0.92 3.99
N TRP A 145 11.57 0.02 4.68
CA TRP A 145 12.20 1.24 5.15
C TRP A 145 12.14 1.28 6.66
N ASN A 146 13.27 0.97 7.31
CA ASN A 146 13.40 0.91 8.77
C ASN A 146 13.52 2.30 9.45
N GLN A 147 13.51 3.36 8.66
CA GLN A 147 13.63 4.75 9.10
C GLN A 147 12.44 5.56 8.59
N ARG A 148 11.27 4.92 8.45
CA ARG A 148 10.07 5.62 7.99
C ARG A 148 9.71 6.76 8.92
N SER A 149 9.97 6.64 10.22
CA SER A 149 9.90 7.75 11.16
C SER A 149 11.28 8.15 11.68
N ALA A 150 11.52 9.45 11.81
CA ALA A 150 12.78 9.99 12.32
C ALA A 150 12.92 9.85 13.85
N LYS A 151 11.79 9.86 14.56
CA LYS A 151 11.71 9.72 16.02
C LYS A 151 10.77 8.57 16.39
N GLY A 152 10.74 8.21 17.68
CA GLY A 152 9.67 7.38 18.25
C GLY A 152 9.82 5.86 18.12
N SER A 153 11.02 5.33 17.87
CA SER A 153 11.27 3.88 18.02
C SER A 153 11.22 3.50 19.51
N GLY A 154 10.08 3.05 20.00
CA GLY A 154 9.78 2.98 21.44
C GLY A 154 10.67 2.03 22.25
N THR A 155 11.09 2.52 23.43
CA THR A 155 11.65 1.74 24.57
C THR A 155 10.59 1.50 25.67
N SER A 156 9.29 1.60 25.35
CA SER A 156 8.17 1.46 26.29
C SER A 156 7.30 0.23 25.97
N SER A 157 6.37 -0.10 26.88
CA SER A 157 5.48 -1.27 26.85
C SER A 157 4.53 -1.36 25.65
N ALA A 158 4.49 -0.33 24.81
CA ALA A 158 3.90 -0.37 23.49
C ALA A 158 4.92 0.18 22.48
N ALA A 159 5.45 -0.68 21.61
CA ALA A 159 6.47 -0.30 20.65
C ALA A 159 5.85 -0.15 19.26
N LEU A 160 5.65 1.10 18.83
CA LEU A 160 5.41 1.41 17.43
C LEU A 160 6.72 1.19 16.66
N MET A 161 6.67 0.32 15.66
CA MET A 161 7.82 0.08 14.80
C MET A 161 7.99 1.26 13.83
N PRO A 162 9.20 1.83 13.71
CA PRO A 162 9.48 2.93 12.79
C PRO A 162 9.63 2.45 11.33
N ALA A 163 9.14 1.25 11.02
CA ALA A 163 9.34 0.57 9.76
C ALA A 163 8.07 0.60 8.91
N SER A 164 8.26 0.67 7.59
CA SER A 164 7.19 0.53 6.62
C SER A 164 7.62 -0.33 5.44
N THR A 165 6.65 -0.85 4.72
CA THR A 165 6.87 -1.63 3.50
C THR A 165 5.64 -1.56 2.60
N GLY A 166 5.81 -1.85 1.30
CA GLY A 166 4.73 -1.89 0.32
C GLY A 166 4.49 -3.30 -0.21
N PHE A 167 3.23 -3.64 -0.44
CA PHE A 167 2.80 -4.79 -1.22
C PHE A 167 2.17 -4.29 -2.51
N GLN A 168 2.54 -4.90 -3.63
CA GLN A 168 1.94 -4.61 -4.92
C GLN A 168 1.70 -5.94 -5.64
N SER A 169 0.49 -6.11 -6.14
CA SER A 169 0.04 -7.34 -6.77
C SER A 169 -1.17 -7.11 -7.66
N VAL A 170 -1.68 -8.19 -8.23
CA VAL A 170 -2.90 -8.24 -9.03
C VAL A 170 -4.02 -8.85 -8.20
N LEU A 171 -5.20 -8.24 -8.22
CA LEU A 171 -6.44 -8.90 -7.86
C LEU A 171 -6.91 -9.70 -9.08
N SER A 172 -7.08 -10.99 -8.89
CA SER A 172 -7.55 -11.95 -9.89
C SER A 172 -8.89 -12.54 -9.45
N ASN A 173 -9.61 -13.16 -10.39
CA ASN A 173 -10.97 -13.65 -10.16
C ASN A 173 -11.88 -12.53 -9.62
N VAL A 174 -11.74 -11.31 -10.16
CA VAL A 174 -12.54 -10.18 -9.69
C VAL A 174 -14.00 -10.46 -10.04
N THR A 175 -14.84 -10.53 -9.01
CA THR A 175 -16.28 -10.67 -9.13
C THR A 175 -16.94 -9.35 -8.79
N TRP A 176 -17.93 -8.98 -9.61
CA TRP A 176 -18.72 -7.78 -9.45
C TRP A 176 -20.14 -8.18 -9.10
N ASN A 177 -20.67 -7.63 -8.01
CA ASN A 177 -22.00 -7.95 -7.51
C ASN A 177 -22.79 -6.65 -7.28
N GLY A 178 -24.12 -6.75 -7.27
CA GLY A 178 -24.99 -5.61 -6.99
C GLY A 178 -24.97 -4.51 -8.05
N SER A 179 -25.41 -3.31 -7.65
CA SER A 179 -25.57 -2.14 -8.52
C SER A 179 -24.30 -1.28 -8.58
N TYR A 180 -23.28 -1.77 -9.29
CA TYR A 180 -22.05 -1.00 -9.54
C TYR A 180 -22.27 0.24 -10.41
N ASP A 181 -23.43 0.34 -11.09
CA ASP A 181 -23.89 1.51 -11.85
C ASP A 181 -24.21 2.75 -10.99
N MET A 182 -24.24 2.59 -9.65
CA MET A 182 -24.38 3.71 -8.71
C MET A 182 -23.12 4.61 -8.63
N SER A 183 -21.99 4.14 -9.15
CA SER A 183 -20.71 4.84 -9.14
C SER A 183 -20.12 4.84 -10.54
N PRO A 184 -20.01 5.99 -11.21
CA PRO A 184 -19.31 6.10 -12.48
C PRO A 184 -17.88 5.54 -12.41
N LEU A 185 -17.20 5.71 -11.27
CA LEU A 185 -15.86 5.16 -11.07
C LEU A 185 -15.86 3.62 -11.02
N LEU A 186 -16.83 2.99 -10.35
CA LEU A 186 -16.95 1.54 -10.34
C LEU A 186 -17.29 0.98 -11.72
N MET A 187 -18.12 1.67 -12.50
CA MET A 187 -18.39 1.27 -13.88
C MET A 187 -17.11 1.29 -14.72
N GLN A 188 -16.28 2.33 -14.62
CA GLN A 188 -15.01 2.41 -15.34
C GLN A 188 -14.03 1.30 -14.90
N LEU A 189 -13.93 1.02 -13.60
CA LEU A 189 -13.11 -0.07 -13.07
C LEU A 189 -13.63 -1.45 -13.45
N HIS A 190 -14.95 -1.61 -13.50
CA HIS A 190 -15.59 -2.82 -14.02
C HIS A 190 -15.18 -3.03 -15.47
N ASP A 191 -15.40 -2.05 -16.34
CA ASP A 191 -15.17 -2.16 -17.77
C ASP A 191 -13.69 -2.48 -18.07
N VAL A 192 -12.75 -1.75 -17.45
CA VAL A 192 -11.31 -2.03 -17.63
C VAL A 192 -10.93 -3.42 -17.09
N SER A 193 -11.57 -3.90 -16.01
CA SER A 193 -11.33 -5.26 -15.53
C SER A 193 -11.83 -6.31 -16.52
N GLN A 194 -12.98 -6.09 -17.18
CA GLN A 194 -13.53 -7.02 -18.17
C GLN A 194 -12.63 -7.11 -19.41
N GLU A 195 -12.04 -5.98 -19.83
CA GLU A 195 -11.07 -5.93 -20.92
C GLU A 195 -9.75 -6.65 -20.59
N ASN A 196 -9.48 -6.88 -19.31
CA ASN A 196 -8.23 -7.41 -18.79
C ASN A 196 -8.44 -8.72 -18.00
N ASP A 197 -9.27 -9.63 -18.52
CA ASP A 197 -9.51 -10.97 -17.98
C ASP A 197 -9.98 -10.99 -16.50
N GLY A 198 -10.75 -9.98 -16.10
CA GLY A 198 -11.26 -9.85 -14.74
C GLY A 198 -10.17 -9.54 -13.71
N GLN A 199 -9.17 -8.74 -14.09
CA GLN A 199 -8.03 -8.38 -13.23
C GLN A 199 -7.98 -6.88 -12.91
N LEU A 200 -7.50 -6.58 -11.71
CA LEU A 200 -7.22 -5.21 -11.25
C LEU A 200 -5.84 -5.15 -10.58
N SER A 201 -5.21 -3.98 -10.63
CA SER A 201 -3.97 -3.72 -9.89
C SER A 201 -4.30 -3.31 -8.45
N ILE A 202 -3.54 -3.83 -7.49
CA ILE A 202 -3.59 -3.39 -6.10
C ILE A 202 -2.19 -3.06 -5.58
N LYS A 203 -2.08 -1.95 -4.86
CA LYS A 203 -0.89 -1.60 -4.09
C LYS A 203 -1.30 -1.06 -2.73
N PHE A 204 -0.65 -1.48 -1.67
CA PHE A 204 -0.83 -0.88 -0.34
C PHE A 204 0.47 -0.84 0.44
N ASN A 205 0.61 0.18 1.28
CA ASN A 205 1.68 0.31 2.26
C ASN A 205 1.16 -0.10 3.62
N VAL A 206 2.05 -0.69 4.43
CA VAL A 206 1.83 -0.92 5.85
C VAL A 206 2.88 -0.17 6.67
N ASP A 207 2.45 0.48 7.73
CA ASP A 207 3.30 1.18 8.70
C ASP A 207 2.65 1.21 10.09
N GLN A 208 3.28 1.89 11.05
CA GLN A 208 2.75 2.04 12.42
C GLN A 208 2.43 0.71 13.11
N PHE A 209 3.23 -0.34 12.84
CA PHE A 209 3.00 -1.64 13.45
C PHE A 209 3.20 -1.56 14.96
N LEU A 210 2.18 -1.92 15.71
CA LEU A 210 2.07 -1.75 17.15
C LEU A 210 2.20 -3.10 17.85
N LEU A 211 3.25 -3.23 18.66
CA LEU A 211 3.37 -4.28 19.67
C LEU A 211 2.80 -3.76 20.99
N SER A 212 1.68 -4.30 21.45
CA SER A 212 0.95 -3.83 22.64
C SER A 212 0.53 -5.00 23.53
N GLN A 213 0.23 -4.73 24.80
CA GLN A 213 -0.41 -5.71 25.68
C GLN A 213 -1.93 -5.77 25.52
N ASP A 214 -2.53 -4.77 24.86
CA ASP A 214 -3.96 -4.74 24.56
C ASP A 214 -4.29 -5.68 23.38
N PRO A 215 -5.09 -6.74 23.59
CA PRO A 215 -5.42 -7.71 22.54
C PRO A 215 -6.09 -7.11 21.30
N GLU A 216 -6.80 -5.99 21.44
CA GLU A 216 -7.51 -5.36 20.31
C GLU A 216 -6.55 -4.65 19.36
N THR A 217 -5.50 -4.03 19.92
CA THR A 217 -4.56 -3.20 19.17
C THR A 217 -3.21 -3.87 18.93
N ASN A 218 -2.89 -4.95 19.65
CA ASN A 218 -1.67 -5.71 19.47
C ASN A 218 -1.58 -6.32 18.06
N LEU A 219 -0.38 -6.30 17.50
CA LEU A 219 -0.04 -6.83 16.17
C LEU A 219 -0.79 -6.13 15.03
N THR A 220 -1.26 -4.91 15.25
CA THR A 220 -1.96 -4.12 14.24
C THR A 220 -1.11 -2.96 13.75
N GLY A 221 -1.43 -2.42 12.59
CA GLY A 221 -0.86 -1.16 12.12
C GLY A 221 -1.78 -0.47 11.14
N ARG A 222 -1.29 0.61 10.53
CA ARG A 222 -2.02 1.35 9.51
C ARG A 222 -1.75 0.75 8.13
N LEU A 223 -2.79 0.73 7.31
CA LEU A 223 -2.73 0.30 5.92
C LEU A 223 -3.32 1.39 5.04
N ILE A 224 -2.60 1.77 3.99
CA ILE A 224 -3.09 2.73 2.98
C ILE A 224 -2.79 2.19 1.60
N GLY A 225 -3.79 2.13 0.72
CA GLY A 225 -3.64 1.52 -0.59
C GLY A 225 -4.48 2.13 -1.69
N THR A 226 -4.28 1.58 -2.88
CA THR A 226 -4.93 1.99 -4.13
C THR A 226 -5.26 0.76 -4.94
N ILE A 227 -6.45 0.76 -5.55
CA ILE A 227 -6.87 -0.19 -6.58
C ILE A 227 -7.09 0.59 -7.88
N GLY A 228 -6.58 0.05 -8.98
CA GLY A 228 -6.64 0.67 -10.31
C GLY A 228 -6.54 -0.39 -11.42
N PRO A 229 -6.36 0.02 -12.68
CA PRO A 229 -6.35 -0.89 -13.82
C PRO A 229 -5.16 -1.86 -13.79
N TYR A 230 -5.44 -3.09 -14.21
CA TYR A 230 -4.42 -4.02 -14.66
C TYR A 230 -4.23 -3.88 -16.17
N PHE A 231 -3.00 -4.11 -16.64
CA PHE A 231 -2.64 -4.13 -18.06
C PHE A 231 -1.72 -5.32 -18.26
N ALA A 232 -2.02 -6.16 -19.25
CA ALA A 232 -1.38 -7.47 -19.45
C ALA A 232 0.12 -7.40 -19.81
N ASP A 233 0.58 -6.28 -20.34
CA ASP A 233 1.97 -6.03 -20.73
C ASP A 233 2.85 -5.47 -19.60
N GLU A 234 2.27 -5.23 -18.42
CA GLU A 234 2.98 -4.70 -17.27
C GLU A 234 3.23 -5.77 -16.17
N PRO A 235 4.34 -5.71 -15.42
CA PRO A 235 4.66 -6.74 -14.43
C PRO A 235 3.68 -6.79 -13.25
N ASP A 236 3.29 -7.99 -12.84
CA ASP A 236 2.36 -8.26 -11.72
C ASP A 236 2.76 -7.60 -10.40
N HIS A 237 4.06 -7.43 -10.17
CA HIS A 237 4.53 -7.05 -8.86
C HIS A 237 5.04 -5.63 -8.79
N PHE A 238 5.54 -5.00 -9.84
CA PHE A 238 6.16 -3.67 -9.74
C PHE A 238 5.86 -2.80 -10.96
N VAL A 239 5.99 -1.48 -10.79
CA VAL A 239 5.90 -0.52 -11.90
C VAL A 239 7.24 -0.51 -12.66
N ALA A 240 7.27 -1.04 -13.89
CA ALA A 240 8.49 -1.20 -14.67
C ALA A 240 9.09 0.15 -15.10
N GLN A 241 10.39 0.36 -14.88
CA GLN A 241 11.16 1.56 -15.31
C GLN A 241 10.70 2.91 -14.72
N ARG A 242 9.76 2.94 -13.78
CA ARG A 242 9.23 4.18 -13.22
C ARG A 242 9.57 4.34 -11.74
N ARG A 243 10.87 4.49 -11.43
CA ARG A 243 11.34 4.64 -10.05
C ARG A 243 12.43 5.69 -9.89
N LEU A 244 12.18 6.67 -9.02
CA LEU A 244 13.19 7.61 -8.55
C LEU A 244 14.00 6.95 -7.45
N VAL A 245 15.32 6.92 -7.62
CA VAL A 245 16.26 6.42 -6.62
C VAL A 245 17.30 7.50 -6.33
N TRP A 246 17.84 7.46 -5.12
CA TRP A 246 18.97 8.29 -4.72
C TRP A 246 20.17 8.10 -5.65
N THR A 247 20.84 9.21 -5.93
CA THR A 247 22.22 9.17 -6.44
C THR A 247 23.17 8.87 -5.28
N ALA A 248 24.33 8.28 -5.57
CA ALA A 248 25.31 7.89 -4.56
C ALA A 248 25.78 9.07 -3.68
N THR A 249 25.68 10.30 -4.18
CA THR A 249 26.12 11.54 -3.52
C THR A 249 25.04 12.23 -2.68
N ALA A 250 23.77 11.82 -2.77
CA ALA A 250 22.63 12.53 -2.18
C ALA A 250 21.72 11.63 -1.33
N LYS A 251 22.26 10.62 -0.65
CA LYS A 251 21.48 9.81 0.30
C LYS A 251 21.00 10.67 1.47
N THR A 252 19.75 11.14 1.40
CA THR A 252 19.04 11.70 2.55
C THR A 252 18.33 10.56 3.28
N GLN A 253 18.00 10.71 4.56
CA GLN A 253 17.09 9.76 5.24
C GLN A 253 15.62 10.16 5.09
N GLU A 254 15.34 11.30 4.46
CA GLU A 254 14.03 11.94 4.45
C GLU A 254 13.13 11.45 3.32
N PHE A 255 13.73 10.97 2.24
CA PHE A 255 13.03 10.35 1.13
C PHE A 255 13.33 8.86 1.10
N PHE A 256 12.52 8.07 0.39
CA PHE A 256 12.88 6.73 -0.02
C PHE A 256 12.70 6.64 -1.54
N ALA A 257 12.95 5.48 -2.13
CA ALA A 257 12.82 5.35 -3.57
C ALA A 257 11.34 5.38 -4.00
N THR A 258 10.98 6.37 -4.83
CA THR A 258 9.62 6.78 -5.18
C THR A 258 9.19 6.20 -6.52
N PRO A 259 8.13 5.37 -6.60
CA PRO A 259 7.50 5.04 -7.87
C PRO A 259 6.91 6.30 -8.52
N PHE A 260 6.98 6.40 -9.84
CA PHE A 260 6.35 7.50 -10.57
C PHE A 260 5.74 7.00 -11.87
N GLN A 261 5.11 7.87 -12.66
CA GLN A 261 4.69 7.60 -14.03
C GLN A 261 4.47 8.90 -14.79
N LEU A 262 4.75 8.87 -16.09
CA LEU A 262 4.24 9.88 -17.00
C LEU A 262 2.92 9.39 -17.59
N ASP A 263 1.85 10.13 -17.33
CA ASP A 263 0.59 9.99 -18.03
C ASP A 263 0.60 10.90 -19.25
N GLU A 264 0.94 10.33 -20.41
CA GLU A 264 1.07 11.08 -21.66
C GLU A 264 -0.26 11.62 -22.18
N LYS A 265 -1.38 10.96 -21.84
CA LYS A 265 -2.73 11.33 -22.28
C LYS A 265 -3.21 12.58 -21.53
N ARG A 266 -3.01 12.61 -20.21
CA ARG A 266 -3.40 13.73 -19.34
C ARG A 266 -2.28 14.77 -19.16
N LYS A 267 -1.09 14.51 -19.69
CA LYS A 267 0.12 15.34 -19.51
C LYS A 267 0.45 15.56 -18.02
N LYS A 268 0.47 14.47 -17.26
CA LYS A 268 0.75 14.47 -15.82
C LYS A 268 1.98 13.64 -15.48
N LEU A 269 2.78 14.10 -14.52
CA LEU A 269 3.69 13.26 -13.77
C LEU A 269 3.01 12.82 -12.49
N VAL A 270 2.81 11.52 -12.34
CA VAL A 270 2.18 10.89 -11.17
C VAL A 270 3.28 10.34 -10.28
N PHE A 271 3.26 10.62 -8.98
CA PHE A 271 4.24 10.14 -8.00
C PHE A 271 3.55 9.41 -6.86
N ASP A 272 4.15 8.32 -6.37
CA ASP A 272 3.72 7.60 -5.18
C ASP A 272 4.66 7.89 -4.00
N PHE A 273 4.26 8.83 -3.16
CA PHE A 273 4.96 9.15 -1.92
C PHE A 273 4.52 8.29 -0.73
N GLY A 274 3.63 7.33 -0.94
CA GLY A 274 3.00 6.55 0.13
C GLY A 274 4.02 5.81 1.02
N ASN A 275 5.14 5.39 0.44
CA ASN A 275 6.29 4.81 1.15
C ASN A 275 7.62 5.51 0.82
N SER A 276 7.56 6.82 0.56
CA SER A 276 8.69 7.57 0.01
C SER A 276 9.01 8.87 0.73
N VAL A 277 8.20 9.27 1.72
CA VAL A 277 8.46 10.43 2.60
C VAL A 277 8.55 10.02 4.06
N GLN A 278 9.56 10.53 4.76
CA GLN A 278 9.79 10.23 6.17
C GLN A 278 8.78 10.98 7.04
N LEU A 279 8.35 10.36 8.14
CA LEU A 279 7.46 10.89 9.16
C LEU A 279 8.26 11.42 10.35
N ASP A 280 7.73 12.40 11.09
CA ASP A 280 8.39 12.88 12.32
C ASP A 280 8.38 11.80 13.42
N THR A 281 7.20 11.25 13.71
CA THR A 281 6.98 10.07 14.57
C THR A 281 6.23 9.00 13.77
N PRO A 282 6.13 7.74 14.23
CA PRO A 282 5.42 6.70 13.48
C PRO A 282 3.99 7.11 13.11
N ASP A 283 3.30 7.76 14.04
CA ASP A 283 1.94 8.33 13.93
C ASP A 283 1.91 9.81 13.50
N GLY A 284 3.08 10.39 13.22
CA GLY A 284 3.24 11.82 12.98
C GLY A 284 3.10 12.22 11.53
N SER A 285 3.16 13.53 11.31
CA SER A 285 3.14 14.11 9.97
C SER A 285 4.42 13.81 9.20
N PRO A 286 4.36 13.79 7.86
CA PRO A 286 5.54 13.80 7.01
C PRO A 286 6.46 14.98 7.33
N LEU A 287 7.77 14.75 7.40
CA LEU A 287 8.79 15.76 7.69
C LEU A 287 8.85 16.83 6.61
N ASN A 288 8.77 16.39 5.36
CA ASN A 288 8.63 17.25 4.20
C ASN A 288 7.17 17.19 3.78
N SER A 289 6.43 18.28 3.98
CA SER A 289 5.03 18.39 3.56
C SER A 289 4.87 18.95 2.14
N GLU A 290 5.97 19.41 1.55
CA GLU A 290 6.05 20.02 0.23
C GLU A 290 7.28 19.48 -0.51
N VAL A 291 7.09 18.97 -1.72
CA VAL A 291 8.15 18.39 -2.56
C VAL A 291 8.11 19.02 -3.94
N PHE A 292 9.27 19.32 -4.51
CA PHE A 292 9.38 19.87 -5.86
C PHE A 292 9.98 18.82 -6.80
N PRO A 293 9.25 18.36 -7.82
CA PRO A 293 9.83 17.53 -8.87
C PRO A 293 10.74 18.37 -9.76
N ALA A 294 11.88 17.80 -10.14
CA ALA A 294 12.82 18.40 -11.06
C ALA A 294 13.32 17.35 -12.04
N ILE A 295 13.56 17.76 -13.29
CA ILE A 295 14.20 16.92 -14.28
C ILE A 295 15.66 17.35 -14.38
N LEU A 296 16.53 16.35 -14.27
CA LEU A 296 17.97 16.53 -14.38
C LEU A 296 18.41 16.32 -15.84
N PRO A 297 19.51 16.97 -16.26
CA PRO A 297 20.11 16.69 -17.55
C PRO A 297 20.54 15.21 -17.67
N ILE A 298 20.57 14.69 -18.90
CA ILE A 298 20.95 13.30 -19.19
C ILE A 298 22.36 12.97 -18.67
N GLU A 299 23.27 13.95 -18.63
CA GLU A 299 24.60 13.76 -18.05
C GLU A 299 24.62 13.60 -16.51
N GLY A 300 23.46 13.64 -15.85
CA GLY A 300 23.30 13.36 -14.43
C GLY A 300 23.82 14.46 -13.52
N SER A 301 24.03 15.68 -14.04
CA SER A 301 24.45 16.80 -13.21
C SER A 301 23.33 17.20 -12.25
N ALA A 302 23.67 17.52 -11.00
CA ALA A 302 22.72 18.07 -10.02
C ALA A 302 22.35 19.54 -10.31
N LYS A 303 22.75 20.07 -11.48
CA LYS A 303 22.28 21.37 -11.97
C LYS A 303 20.93 21.14 -12.63
N LEU A 304 19.92 21.86 -12.20
CA LEU A 304 18.61 21.89 -12.87
C LEU A 304 18.82 22.13 -14.37
N ALA A 305 18.39 21.20 -15.22
CA ALA A 305 18.43 21.38 -16.67
C ALA A 305 17.58 22.59 -17.05
N ARG A 306 16.34 22.56 -16.53
CA ARG A 306 15.28 23.59 -16.53
C ARG A 306 14.33 23.23 -15.37
N PRO A 307 13.68 24.19 -14.68
CA PRO A 307 12.57 23.87 -13.78
C PRO A 307 11.44 23.29 -14.65
N LEU A 308 11.00 22.07 -14.33
CA LEU A 308 10.16 21.28 -15.22
C LEU A 308 8.73 21.11 -14.76
N VAL A 309 8.41 21.70 -13.61
CA VAL A 309 7.05 21.83 -13.11
C VAL A 309 6.96 23.21 -12.46
N ASP A 310 5.80 23.84 -12.60
CA ASP A 310 5.46 25.10 -11.95
C ASP A 310 5.93 25.15 -10.49
N LYS A 311 6.14 26.37 -9.98
CA LYS A 311 6.57 26.68 -8.60
C LYS A 311 5.64 26.16 -7.50
N VAL A 312 4.67 25.31 -7.82
CA VAL A 312 3.68 24.76 -6.90
C VAL A 312 4.22 23.43 -6.33
N PRO A 313 4.49 23.36 -5.02
CA PRO A 313 4.94 22.13 -4.41
C PRO A 313 3.86 21.04 -4.47
N LEU A 314 4.29 19.80 -4.65
CA LEU A 314 3.48 18.63 -4.39
C LEU A 314 3.27 18.48 -2.89
N LYS A 315 2.01 18.49 -2.48
CA LYS A 315 1.65 18.30 -1.07
C LYS A 315 1.86 16.86 -0.68
N THR A 316 2.49 16.65 0.46
CA THR A 316 2.75 15.33 1.06
C THR A 316 2.34 15.35 2.53
N THR A 317 1.24 16.04 2.85
CA THR A 317 0.68 16.09 4.21
C THR A 317 0.05 14.76 4.61
N THR A 318 -0.22 14.56 5.91
CA THR A 318 -0.97 13.40 6.41
C THR A 318 -2.33 13.27 5.72
N GLU A 319 -3.06 14.38 5.60
CA GLU A 319 -4.36 14.42 4.90
C GLU A 319 -4.22 13.95 3.45
N GLN A 320 -3.21 14.43 2.72
CA GLN A 320 -2.97 14.00 1.35
C GLN A 320 -2.62 12.51 1.27
N LEU A 321 -1.75 12.04 2.16
CA LEU A 321 -1.33 10.65 2.24
C LEU A 321 -2.53 9.72 2.47
N GLU A 322 -3.41 10.06 3.42
CA GLU A 322 -4.61 9.28 3.76
C GLU A 322 -5.69 9.37 2.67
N LEU A 323 -5.83 10.53 2.05
CA LEU A 323 -6.81 10.76 0.99
C LEU A 323 -6.44 9.99 -0.29
N THR A 324 -5.17 9.94 -0.67
CA THR A 324 -4.72 9.48 -2.01
C THR A 324 -3.72 8.33 -1.98
N ALA A 325 -3.52 7.71 -0.82
CA ALA A 325 -2.43 6.74 -0.60
C ALA A 325 -1.02 7.30 -0.89
N GLY A 326 -0.88 8.63 -0.87
CA GLY A 326 0.35 9.34 -1.22
C GLY A 326 0.57 9.52 -2.72
N ILE A 327 -0.43 9.21 -3.56
CA ILE A 327 -0.39 9.45 -5.00
C ILE A 327 -0.70 10.93 -5.28
N VAL A 328 0.23 11.62 -5.93
CA VAL A 328 0.09 13.04 -6.28
C VAL A 328 0.48 13.27 -7.73
N GLU A 329 -0.10 14.30 -8.35
CA GLU A 329 0.11 14.60 -9.76
C GLU A 329 0.67 16.01 -9.93
N ALA A 330 1.64 16.15 -10.84
CA ALA A 330 2.19 17.40 -11.32
C ALA A 330 1.80 17.60 -12.79
N ASP A 331 1.45 18.83 -13.14
CA ASP A 331 1.29 19.23 -14.54
C ASP A 331 2.64 19.23 -15.28
N VAL A 332 2.62 18.69 -16.49
CA VAL A 332 3.76 18.68 -17.40
C VAL A 332 3.46 19.72 -18.48
N ALA A 333 3.70 21.00 -18.16
CA ALA A 333 3.51 22.07 -19.12
C ALA A 333 4.58 21.99 -20.23
N ASP A 334 4.14 21.73 -21.48
CA ASP A 334 4.95 21.79 -22.71
C ASP A 334 6.38 21.23 -22.61
N VAL A 335 6.52 20.10 -21.93
CA VAL A 335 7.79 19.38 -21.91
C VAL A 335 7.86 18.54 -23.16
N GLU A 336 8.58 19.03 -24.17
CA GLU A 336 9.16 18.15 -25.18
C GLU A 336 10.10 17.19 -24.43
N LEU A 337 9.64 15.96 -24.19
CA LEU A 337 10.42 14.87 -23.60
C LEU A 337 11.30 14.19 -24.64
#